data_AF-A0A2N7QSH8-F1
#
_entry.id   AF-A0A2N7QSH8-F1
#
_cell.length_a   1.000
_cell.length_b   1.000
_cell.length_c   1.000
_cell.angle_alpha   90.00
_cell.angle_beta   90.00
_cell.angle_gamma   90.00
#
_symmetry.space_group_name_H-M   'P 1'
#
loop_
_entity.id
_entity.type
_entity.pdbx_description
1 polymer ?
#
loop_
_entity_poly.entity_id
_entity_poly.type
_entity_poly.pdbx_seq_one_letter_code
_entity_poly.pdbx_strand_id
1 'polypeptide(L)'
;MTSPLAGTWTLKSAYDLHKDGSKTFGFGSKPTGILIVGAQGEYSLQVFRSNEPTFAVDEHGARKEFKPAELASTHYGHVKLDTQAHTVTFQIDQSYIQRWNSTVQVRPYTLTGDELSYQVPPQPGSDSVAVSVWQRAGNPHVSVSKGSMEQGLAMRHSGTDVGTP
;
A
#
# COMPACT_ATOMS: atom_id res chain seq x y z
N MET A 1 -5.51 -24.53 -10.45
CA MET A 1 -4.97 -23.52 -11.40
C MET A 1 -4.40 -22.40 -10.57
N THR A 2 -3.26 -21.81 -10.99
CA THR A 2 -2.65 -20.69 -10.27
C THR A 2 -3.43 -19.40 -10.53
N SER A 3 -3.62 -18.57 -9.49
CA SER A 3 -4.20 -17.25 -9.63
C SER A 3 -3.39 -16.40 -10.61
N PRO A 4 -4.02 -15.70 -11.58
CA PRO A 4 -3.31 -14.76 -12.46
C PRO A 4 -2.70 -13.57 -11.71
N LEU A 5 -3.17 -13.33 -10.48
CA LEU A 5 -2.63 -12.30 -9.60
C LEU A 5 -1.46 -12.79 -8.75
N ALA A 6 -1.14 -14.09 -8.75
CA ALA A 6 -0.10 -14.65 -7.90
C ALA A 6 1.23 -13.89 -8.07
N GLY A 7 1.85 -13.51 -6.95
CA GLY A 7 3.06 -12.70 -6.90
C GLY A 7 2.99 -11.58 -5.88
N THR A 8 4.03 -10.76 -5.88
CA THR A 8 4.14 -9.55 -5.05
C THR A 8 3.89 -8.32 -5.91
N TRP A 9 3.19 -7.34 -5.35
CA TRP A 9 2.82 -6.10 -6.01
C TRP A 9 3.12 -4.93 -5.08
N THR A 10 3.72 -3.88 -5.62
CA THR A 10 3.99 -2.62 -4.93
C THR A 10 2.96 -1.57 -5.32
N LEU A 11 2.48 -0.80 -4.35
CA LEU A 11 1.54 0.28 -4.63
C LEU A 11 2.21 1.37 -5.49
N LYS A 12 1.60 1.66 -6.63
CA LYS A 12 2.02 2.75 -7.52
C LYS A 12 1.28 4.05 -7.18
N SER A 13 -0.02 3.95 -6.88
CA SER A 13 -0.84 5.09 -6.46
C SER A 13 -2.14 4.65 -5.78
N ALA A 14 -2.64 5.46 -4.87
CA ALA A 14 -3.99 5.37 -4.33
C ALA A 14 -4.61 6.77 -4.30
N TYR A 15 -5.76 6.94 -4.95
CA TYR A 15 -6.43 8.24 -5.10
C TYR A 15 -7.94 8.05 -5.27
N ASP A 16 -8.70 9.09 -4.97
CA ASP A 16 -10.10 9.19 -5.37
C ASP A 16 -10.19 9.91 -6.72
N LEU A 17 -10.92 9.32 -7.66
CA LEU A 17 -11.20 9.88 -8.97
C LEU A 17 -12.60 10.52 -8.96
N HIS A 18 -12.65 11.82 -9.19
CA HIS A 18 -13.89 12.60 -9.24
C HIS A 18 -14.58 12.51 -10.60
N LYS A 19 -15.89 12.78 -10.64
CA LYS A 19 -16.68 12.81 -11.88
C LYS A 19 -16.18 13.80 -12.92
N ASP A 20 -15.54 14.88 -12.49
CA ASP A 20 -14.91 15.88 -13.38
C ASP A 20 -13.52 15.44 -13.91
N GLY A 21 -13.05 14.26 -13.49
CA GLY A 21 -11.75 13.70 -13.87
C GLY A 21 -10.59 14.13 -12.97
N SER A 22 -10.82 15.03 -12.01
CA SER A 22 -9.81 15.42 -11.04
C SER A 22 -9.50 14.28 -10.06
N LYS A 23 -8.32 14.34 -9.43
CA LYS A 23 -7.85 13.33 -8.48
C LYS A 23 -7.53 13.96 -7.13
N THR A 24 -7.99 13.33 -6.06
CA THR A 24 -7.59 13.67 -4.68
C THR A 24 -6.83 12.51 -4.06
N PHE A 25 -5.74 12.82 -3.36
CA PHE A 25 -4.82 11.82 -2.83
C PHE A 25 -5.04 11.65 -1.33
N GLY A 26 -6.09 10.91 -0.96
CA GLY A 26 -6.48 10.68 0.43
C GLY A 26 -5.37 10.08 1.29
N PHE A 27 -4.48 9.26 0.70
CA PHE A 27 -3.30 8.69 1.37
C PHE A 27 -2.02 9.54 1.22
N GLY A 28 -2.14 10.79 0.78
CA GLY A 28 -1.01 11.69 0.55
C GLY A 28 -0.31 11.47 -0.79
N SER A 29 0.72 12.28 -1.05
CA SER A 29 1.36 12.37 -2.37
C SER A 29 2.20 11.14 -2.76
N LYS A 30 2.63 10.34 -1.77
CA LYS A 30 3.52 9.19 -1.95
C LYS A 30 3.11 8.01 -1.04
N PRO A 31 1.91 7.44 -1.22
CA PRO A 31 1.47 6.35 -0.38
C PRO A 31 2.36 5.12 -0.59
N THR A 32 2.51 4.30 0.44
CA THR A 32 3.28 3.05 0.36
C THR A 32 2.36 1.88 0.58
N GLY A 33 2.62 0.76 -0.09
CA GLY A 33 1.81 -0.43 0.11
C GLY A 33 2.36 -1.64 -0.59
N ILE A 34 1.92 -2.80 -0.12
CA ILE A 34 2.22 -4.11 -0.70
C ILE A 34 0.94 -4.93 -0.80
N LEU A 35 0.79 -5.62 -1.92
CA LEU A 35 -0.20 -6.67 -2.12
C LEU A 35 0.57 -7.95 -2.45
N ILE A 36 0.37 -8.98 -1.64
CA ILE A 36 0.91 -10.32 -1.88
C ILE A 36 -0.27 -11.22 -2.18
N VAL A 37 -0.21 -11.94 -3.29
CA VAL A 37 -1.20 -12.95 -3.67
C VAL A 37 -0.48 -14.26 -3.86
N GLY A 38 -0.91 -15.29 -3.14
CA GLY A 38 -0.40 -16.63 -3.28
C GLY A 38 -1.01 -17.36 -4.48
N ALA A 39 -0.51 -18.57 -4.74
CA ALA A 39 -0.84 -19.31 -5.94
C ALA A 39 -2.32 -19.69 -6.01
N GLN A 40 -2.98 -19.88 -4.87
CA GLN A 40 -4.38 -20.31 -4.82
C GLN A 40 -5.34 -19.14 -4.70
N GLY A 41 -4.86 -17.91 -4.45
CA GLY A 41 -5.67 -16.70 -4.33
C GLY A 41 -5.76 -16.16 -2.90
N GLU A 42 -5.14 -16.80 -1.92
CA GLU A 42 -4.85 -16.20 -0.62
C GLU A 42 -4.10 -14.88 -0.82
N TYR A 43 -4.49 -13.81 -0.12
CA TYR A 43 -3.82 -12.52 -0.27
C TYR A 43 -3.69 -11.77 1.06
N SER A 44 -2.70 -10.89 1.11
CA SER A 44 -2.57 -9.84 2.12
C SER A 44 -2.34 -8.50 1.41
N LEU A 45 -3.11 -7.48 1.79
CA LEU A 45 -3.05 -6.15 1.22
C LEU A 45 -2.81 -5.12 2.32
N GLN A 46 -1.88 -4.20 2.07
CA GLN A 46 -1.58 -3.10 2.94
C GLN A 46 -1.35 -1.83 2.12
N VAL A 47 -2.06 -0.77 2.46
CA VAL A 47 -1.86 0.58 1.96
C VAL A 47 -1.74 1.50 3.16
N PHE A 48 -0.69 2.30 3.19
CA PHE A 48 -0.42 3.29 4.22
C PHE A 48 -0.30 4.68 3.61
N ARG A 49 -0.82 5.66 4.33
CA ARG A 49 -0.57 7.08 4.06
C ARG A 49 0.93 7.32 3.98
N SER A 50 1.36 8.22 3.10
CA SER A 50 2.72 8.75 3.13
C SER A 50 3.05 9.32 4.52
N ASN A 51 4.34 9.38 4.87
CA ASN A 51 4.86 9.97 6.13
C ASN A 51 4.65 11.50 6.25
N GLU A 52 3.56 12.03 5.68
CA GLU A 52 3.07 13.38 5.86
C GLU A 52 2.38 13.52 7.23
N PRO A 53 2.07 14.74 7.69
CA PRO A 53 1.46 14.94 9.00
C PRO A 53 0.24 14.03 9.17
N THR A 54 0.07 13.41 10.35
CA THR A 54 -1.08 12.54 10.67
C THR A 54 -2.37 13.32 10.95
N PHE A 55 -2.36 14.62 10.64
CA PHE A 55 -3.44 15.55 10.87
C PHE A 55 -3.58 16.50 9.68
N ALA A 56 -4.79 16.99 9.47
CA ALA A 56 -5.08 18.13 8.61
C ALA A 56 -5.28 19.39 9.47
N VAL A 57 -5.17 20.55 8.82
CA VAL A 57 -5.60 21.83 9.39
C VAL A 57 -6.81 22.28 8.57
N ASP A 58 -7.92 22.60 9.23
CA ASP A 58 -9.12 23.10 8.55
C ASP A 58 -8.99 24.58 8.16
N GLU A 59 -10.01 25.11 7.49
CA GLU A 59 -10.06 26.51 7.03
C GLU A 59 -10.01 27.55 8.15
N HIS A 60 -10.27 27.14 9.40
CA HIS A 60 -10.22 27.97 10.60
C HIS A 60 -8.92 27.79 11.40
N GLY A 61 -7.98 26.99 10.90
CA GLY A 61 -6.71 26.71 11.57
C GLY A 61 -6.78 25.61 12.64
N ALA A 62 -7.91 24.91 12.78
CA ALA A 62 -8.04 23.85 13.77
C ALA A 62 -7.37 22.55 13.27
N ARG A 63 -6.63 21.91 14.17
CA ARG A 63 -6.00 20.61 13.92
C ARG A 63 -7.05 19.50 13.97
N LYS A 64 -7.13 18.71 12.91
CA LYS A 64 -7.99 17.53 12.78
C LYS A 64 -7.13 16.29 12.57
N GLU A 65 -7.07 15.43 13.58
CA GLU A 65 -6.40 14.13 13.45
C GLU A 65 -7.10 13.27 12.39
N PHE A 66 -6.30 12.56 11.60
CA PHE A 66 -6.84 11.57 10.67
C PHE A 66 -7.36 10.36 11.44
N LYS A 67 -8.52 9.87 11.02
CA LYS A 67 -9.07 8.62 11.51
C LYS A 67 -8.22 7.45 11.02
N PRO A 68 -8.23 6.31 11.73
CA PRO A 68 -7.65 5.04 11.28
C PRO A 68 -7.79 4.73 9.78
N ALA A 69 -9.02 4.86 9.24
CA ALA A 69 -9.31 4.57 7.83
C ALA A 69 -8.70 5.57 6.83
N GLU A 70 -8.25 6.73 7.29
CA GLU A 70 -7.53 7.77 6.51
C GLU A 70 -6.00 7.57 6.59
N LEU A 71 -5.53 6.73 7.52
CA LEU A 71 -4.12 6.41 7.71
C LEU A 71 -3.72 5.11 7.01
N ALA A 72 -4.59 4.10 7.02
CA ALA A 72 -4.29 2.81 6.42
C ALA A 72 -5.54 2.07 5.91
N SER A 73 -5.34 1.30 4.84
CA SER A 73 -6.27 0.29 4.36
C SER A 73 -5.54 -1.04 4.31
N THR A 74 -5.77 -1.89 5.31
CA THR A 74 -5.11 -3.19 5.41
C THR A 74 -6.16 -4.28 5.62
N HIS A 75 -6.08 -5.34 4.82
CA HIS A 75 -6.98 -6.49 4.94
C HIS A 75 -6.37 -7.72 4.27
N TYR A 76 -6.85 -8.91 4.62
CA TYR A 76 -6.43 -10.17 4.03
C TYR A 76 -7.62 -11.11 3.83
N GLY A 77 -7.41 -12.16 3.04
CA GLY A 77 -8.39 -13.20 2.79
C GLY A 77 -8.13 -13.90 1.47
N HIS A 78 -9.16 -14.06 0.64
CA HIS A 78 -9.06 -14.66 -0.69
C HIS A 78 -9.45 -13.70 -1.81
N VAL A 79 -8.72 -13.74 -2.92
CA VAL A 79 -8.95 -12.89 -4.10
C VAL A 79 -9.09 -13.74 -5.35
N LYS A 80 -10.08 -13.40 -6.17
CA LYS A 80 -10.35 -14.04 -7.46
C LYS A 80 -10.59 -13.02 -8.55
N LEU A 81 -10.06 -13.28 -9.75
CA LEU A 81 -10.45 -12.56 -10.96
C LEU A 81 -11.59 -13.30 -11.67
N ASP A 82 -12.56 -12.52 -12.11
CA ASP A 82 -13.49 -12.89 -13.17
C ASP A 82 -13.11 -12.10 -14.42
N THR A 83 -12.50 -12.77 -15.39
CA THR A 83 -12.03 -12.16 -16.64
C THR A 83 -13.15 -11.86 -17.61
N GLN A 84 -14.30 -12.54 -17.52
CA GLN A 84 -15.46 -12.25 -18.39
C GLN A 84 -16.21 -11.03 -17.88
N ALA A 85 -16.42 -10.94 -16.56
CA ALA A 85 -17.09 -9.81 -15.93
C ALA A 85 -16.17 -8.60 -15.71
N HIS A 86 -14.86 -8.74 -15.95
CA HIS A 86 -13.84 -7.73 -15.64
C HIS A 86 -13.89 -7.25 -14.18
N THR A 87 -14.04 -8.20 -13.25
CA THR A 87 -14.03 -7.91 -11.79
C THR A 87 -12.94 -8.66 -11.03
N VAL A 88 -12.43 -8.01 -9.99
CA VAL A 88 -11.66 -8.62 -8.90
C VAL A 88 -12.58 -8.69 -7.68
N THR A 89 -12.68 -9.88 -7.10
CA THR A 89 -13.49 -10.13 -5.90
C THR A 89 -12.57 -10.40 -4.73
N PHE A 90 -12.68 -9.57 -3.69
CA PHE A 90 -12.03 -9.75 -2.41
C PHE A 90 -13.03 -10.37 -1.42
N GLN A 91 -12.79 -11.60 -1.01
CA GLN A 91 -13.40 -12.20 0.16
C GLN A 91 -12.52 -11.84 1.35
N ILE A 92 -13.00 -10.95 2.20
CA ILE A 92 -12.23 -10.36 3.30
C ILE A 92 -12.47 -11.17 4.56
N ASP A 93 -11.40 -11.72 5.12
CA ASP A 93 -11.45 -12.42 6.41
C ASP A 93 -11.38 -11.41 7.55
N GLN A 94 -10.34 -10.58 7.56
CA GLN A 94 -10.14 -9.50 8.54
C GLN A 94 -9.57 -8.25 7.87
N SER A 95 -9.92 -7.11 8.45
CA SER A 95 -9.58 -5.77 7.99
C SER A 95 -9.38 -4.86 9.19
N TYR A 96 -8.46 -3.90 9.04
CA TYR A 96 -8.33 -2.81 10.00
C TYR A 96 -9.58 -1.93 10.06
N ILE A 97 -10.24 -1.75 8.92
CA ILE A 97 -11.57 -1.15 8.84
C ILE A 97 -12.59 -2.24 9.19
N GLN A 98 -12.96 -2.30 10.48
CA GLN A 98 -13.74 -3.42 11.06
C GLN A 98 -15.03 -3.76 10.31
N ARG A 99 -15.72 -2.76 9.75
CA ARG A 99 -16.95 -2.97 8.97
C ARG A 99 -16.78 -3.84 7.71
N TRP A 100 -15.54 -4.13 7.30
CA TRP A 100 -15.24 -4.98 6.15
C TRP A 100 -14.98 -6.44 6.52
N ASN A 101 -14.90 -6.78 7.80
CA ASN A 101 -14.69 -8.15 8.25
C ASN A 101 -15.79 -9.07 7.72
N SER A 102 -15.39 -10.24 7.21
CA SER A 102 -16.29 -11.27 6.64
C SER A 102 -17.18 -10.77 5.48
N THR A 103 -16.75 -9.74 4.75
CA THR A 103 -17.48 -9.21 3.59
C THR A 103 -16.92 -9.70 2.26
N VAL A 104 -17.75 -9.67 1.22
CA VAL A 104 -17.31 -9.86 -0.16
C VAL A 104 -17.39 -8.52 -0.88
N GLN A 105 -16.27 -8.08 -1.46
CA GLN A 105 -16.18 -6.84 -2.21
C GLN A 105 -15.79 -7.11 -3.66
N VAL A 106 -16.71 -6.83 -4.57
CA VAL A 106 -16.50 -6.95 -6.01
C VAL A 106 -16.11 -5.59 -6.57
N ARG A 107 -15.00 -5.52 -7.29
CA ARG A 107 -14.43 -4.28 -7.82
C ARG A 107 -14.14 -4.45 -9.31
N PRO A 108 -14.54 -3.53 -10.20
CA PRO A 108 -14.04 -3.55 -11.56
C PRO A 108 -12.53 -3.32 -11.57
N TYR A 109 -11.83 -3.98 -12.49
CA TYR A 109 -10.37 -3.92 -12.59
C TYR A 109 -9.88 -3.84 -14.03
N THR A 110 -8.64 -3.38 -14.18
CA THR A 110 -7.82 -3.56 -15.36
C THR A 110 -6.52 -4.26 -14.97
N LEU A 111 -6.05 -5.16 -15.83
CA LEU A 111 -4.75 -5.80 -15.69
C LEU A 111 -4.05 -5.77 -17.04
N THR A 112 -3.00 -4.97 -17.15
CA THR A 112 -2.24 -4.79 -18.39
C THR A 112 -0.78 -5.06 -18.11
N GLY A 113 -0.28 -6.21 -18.58
CA GLY A 113 1.05 -6.69 -18.25
C GLY A 113 1.22 -6.83 -16.74
N ASP A 114 2.11 -6.03 -16.17
CA ASP A 114 2.43 -6.01 -14.74
C ASP A 114 1.74 -4.89 -13.96
N GLU A 115 0.79 -4.18 -14.55
CA GLU A 115 0.02 -3.15 -13.86
C GLU A 115 -1.42 -3.62 -13.60
N LEU A 116 -1.80 -3.67 -12.33
CA LEU A 116 -3.16 -3.95 -11.86
C LEU A 116 -3.78 -2.66 -11.33
N SER A 117 -4.96 -2.30 -11.80
CA SER A 117 -5.77 -1.24 -11.21
C SER A 117 -7.15 -1.78 -10.86
N TYR A 118 -7.69 -1.39 -9.70
CA TYR A 118 -9.09 -1.64 -9.37
C TYR A 118 -9.70 -0.43 -8.69
N GLN A 119 -11.01 -0.32 -8.77
CA GLN A 119 -11.78 0.77 -8.18
C GLN A 119 -12.91 0.26 -7.31
N VAL A 120 -13.21 0.96 -6.22
CA VAL A 120 -14.42 0.72 -5.44
C VAL A 120 -15.63 1.10 -6.30
N PRO A 121 -16.72 0.29 -6.34
CA PRO A 121 -17.91 0.65 -7.07
C PRO A 121 -18.48 2.00 -6.60
N PRO A 122 -18.97 2.85 -7.52
CA PRO A 122 -19.61 4.12 -7.17
C PRO A 122 -20.68 3.92 -6.10
N GLN A 123 -20.62 4.73 -5.04
CA GLN A 123 -21.63 4.72 -3.98
C GLN A 123 -22.68 5.80 -4.24
N PRO A 124 -23.97 5.55 -3.97
CA PRO A 124 -25.00 6.58 -4.06
C PRO A 124 -24.63 7.82 -3.24
N GLY A 125 -24.71 9.01 -3.85
CA GLY A 125 -24.38 10.27 -3.18
C GLY A 125 -22.89 10.62 -3.15
N SER A 126 -21.98 9.75 -3.61
CA SER A 126 -20.57 10.07 -3.76
C SER A 126 -20.26 10.73 -5.11
N ASP A 127 -19.32 11.67 -5.10
CA ASP A 127 -18.78 12.38 -6.27
C ASP A 127 -17.53 11.71 -6.85
N SER A 128 -17.01 10.69 -6.17
CA SER A 128 -15.71 10.10 -6.45
C SER A 128 -15.70 8.58 -6.24
N VAL A 129 -14.68 7.93 -6.81
CA VAL A 129 -14.39 6.51 -6.60
C VAL A 129 -12.94 6.31 -6.17
N ALA A 130 -12.72 5.50 -5.14
CA ALA A 130 -11.37 5.16 -4.70
C ALA A 130 -10.73 4.18 -5.71
N VAL A 131 -9.54 4.52 -6.18
CA VAL A 131 -8.73 3.75 -7.14
C VAL A 131 -7.41 3.34 -6.48
N SER A 132 -7.02 2.09 -6.66
CA SER A 132 -5.68 1.60 -6.31
C SER A 132 -4.99 1.07 -7.55
N VAL A 133 -3.75 1.51 -7.76
CA VAL A 133 -2.91 1.05 -8.86
C VAL A 133 -1.67 0.38 -8.28
N TRP A 134 -1.40 -0.83 -8.76
CA TRP A 134 -0.36 -1.72 -8.28
C TRP A 134 0.54 -2.11 -9.45
N GLN A 135 1.83 -2.15 -9.17
CA GLN A 135 2.84 -2.65 -10.10
C GLN A 135 3.35 -3.99 -9.57
N ARG A 136 3.35 -5.03 -10.40
CA ARG A 136 3.95 -6.31 -10.04
C ARG A 136 5.43 -6.07 -9.77
N ALA A 137 5.90 -6.53 -8.62
CA ALA A 137 7.32 -6.52 -8.33
C ALA A 137 8.00 -7.47 -9.30
N GLY A 138 8.99 -6.96 -10.06
CA GLY A 138 9.99 -7.81 -10.67
C GLY A 138 10.66 -8.67 -9.58
N ASN A 139 11.22 -9.81 -9.96
CA ASN A 139 11.75 -10.81 -9.04
C ASN A 139 12.54 -10.15 -7.87
N PRO A 140 12.02 -10.17 -6.62
CA PRO A 140 12.49 -9.30 -5.55
C PRO A 140 13.92 -9.60 -5.06
N HIS A 141 14.55 -10.65 -5.60
CA HIS A 141 15.91 -11.06 -5.28
C HIS A 141 17.02 -10.23 -5.95
N VAL A 142 16.72 -9.32 -6.88
CA VAL A 142 17.74 -8.48 -7.51
C VAL A 142 17.42 -7.02 -7.24
N SER A 143 17.90 -6.51 -6.10
CA SER A 143 18.55 -5.20 -5.92
C SER A 143 18.55 -4.80 -4.45
N VAL A 144 19.46 -5.37 -3.67
CA VAL A 144 20.03 -4.65 -2.53
C VAL A 144 21.29 -3.97 -3.04
N SER A 145 21.21 -2.69 -3.39
CA SER A 145 22.41 -1.87 -3.45
C SER A 145 22.98 -1.80 -2.03
N LYS A 146 24.15 -2.40 -1.79
CA LYS A 146 24.92 -2.15 -0.56
C LYS A 146 25.23 -0.65 -0.49
N GLY A 147 24.41 0.10 0.24
CA GLY A 147 24.62 1.51 0.55
C GLY A 147 25.10 1.68 1.98
N SER A 148 26.41 1.91 2.13
CA SER A 148 27.09 2.53 3.27
C SER A 148 26.82 1.96 4.68
N MET A 149 27.49 0.85 5.00
CA MET A 149 27.95 0.60 6.37
C MET A 149 29.47 0.77 6.37
N GLU A 150 29.93 1.99 6.62
CA GLU A 150 31.23 2.28 7.23
C GLU A 150 31.22 3.70 7.79
N GLN A 151 32.13 3.96 8.74
CA GLN A 151 32.29 5.15 9.57
C GLN A 151 31.49 5.12 10.89
N GLY A 152 32.07 4.46 11.88
CA GLY A 152 31.56 4.55 13.25
C GLY A 152 32.36 3.84 14.35
N LEU A 153 33.69 3.65 14.23
CA LEU A 153 34.49 3.38 15.44
C LEU A 153 36.01 3.58 15.22
N ALA A 154 36.50 4.80 15.47
CA ALA A 154 37.93 5.02 15.72
C ALA A 154 38.15 6.30 16.53
N MET A 155 38.03 6.19 17.86
CA MET A 155 38.66 7.02 18.90
C MET A 155 38.31 6.28 20.19
N ARG A 156 39.21 5.78 21.04
CA ARG A 156 40.42 6.38 21.58
C ARG A 156 40.99 5.39 22.61
N HIS A 157 42.22 4.93 22.46
CA HIS A 157 43.01 4.40 23.59
C HIS A 157 44.47 4.83 23.40
N SER A 158 44.78 6.00 23.96
CA SER A 158 46.14 6.41 24.28
C SER A 158 46.65 5.56 25.45
N GLY A 159 47.38 4.50 25.15
CA GLY A 159 48.23 3.82 26.12
C GLY A 159 49.59 4.51 26.13
N THR A 160 49.88 5.26 27.19
CA THR A 160 51.25 5.58 27.58
C THR A 160 51.81 4.36 28.28
N ASP A 161 52.76 3.66 27.64
CA ASP A 161 53.63 2.70 28.31
C ASP A 161 55.01 3.33 28.48
N VAL A 162 55.46 3.38 29.73
CA VAL A 162 56.73 3.93 30.19
C VAL A 162 57.55 2.78 30.74
N GLY A 163 58.76 2.58 30.18
CA GLY A 163 59.79 1.67 30.67
C GLY A 163 60.47 0.99 29.48
N THR A 164 61.77 1.09 29.23
CA THR A 164 62.96 0.93 30.09
C THR A 164 64.21 1.20 29.22
N PRO A 165 65.47 1.16 29.72
CA PRO A 165 65.94 0.91 31.09
C PRO A 165 66.56 2.11 31.80
#